data_AF-A0AA96R4I0-F1
#
_entry.id   AF-A0AA96R4I0-F1
#
_cell.length_a   1.000
_cell.length_b   1.000
_cell.length_c   1.000
_cell.angle_alpha   90.00
_cell.angle_beta   90.00
_cell.angle_gamma   90.00
#
_symmetry.space_group_name_H-M   'P 1'
#
loop_
_entity.id
_entity.type
_entity.pdbx_description
1 polymer ?
#
loop_
_entity_poly.entity_id
_entity_poly.type
_entity_poly.pdbx_seq_one_letter_code
_entity_poly.pdbx_strand_id
1 'polypeptide(L)'
;MARQLPPLVGRDTDLLTLTAQLCRSDTHLSTVTGPGGVGKSRLAAAVADEMTRLNSVTVAVVDLHGATTAEEALRAIADSVVDNFGCLIGERANVQEIAEKVPDGDVLLILDGCEQVTENLALMVRELLSWHNEVISPTLKA
;
A
#
# COMPACT_ATOMS: atom_id res chain seq x y z
N MET A 1 16.19 12.38 -9.90
CA MET A 1 16.37 13.35 -8.80
C MET A 1 15.47 12.90 -7.65
N ALA A 2 16.04 12.48 -6.52
CA ALA A 2 15.26 12.15 -5.33
C ALA A 2 14.57 13.43 -4.84
N ARG A 3 13.23 13.44 -4.86
CA ARG A 3 12.45 14.58 -4.38
C ARG A 3 12.43 14.50 -2.86
N GLN A 4 13.38 15.17 -2.21
CA GLN A 4 13.33 15.38 -0.76
C GLN A 4 12.02 16.12 -0.44
N LEU A 5 11.06 15.40 0.12
CA LEU A 5 9.83 15.97 0.62
C LEU A 5 10.15 16.72 1.92
N PRO A 6 9.55 17.90 2.16
CA PRO A 6 9.77 18.65 3.40
C PRO A 6 9.33 17.81 4.61
N PRO A 7 10.02 17.93 5.77
CA PRO A 7 9.74 17.13 6.95
C PRO A 7 8.28 17.22 7.38
N LEU A 8 7.73 16.07 7.77
CA LEU A 8 6.38 15.93 8.30
C LEU A 8 6.28 16.61 9.67
N VAL A 9 5.91 17.90 9.70
CA VAL A 9 5.74 18.61 10.98
C VAL A 9 4.63 17.96 11.81
N GLY A 10 4.98 17.43 12.98
CA GLY A 10 4.04 16.89 13.96
C GLY A 10 3.52 15.47 13.69
N ARG A 11 4.13 14.72 12.74
CA ARG A 11 3.77 13.32 12.47
C ARG A 11 4.88 12.31 12.75
N ASP A 12 5.95 12.74 13.42
CA ASP A 12 7.05 11.84 13.78
C ASP A 12 6.56 10.67 14.63
N THR A 13 5.65 10.92 15.58
CA THR A 13 5.01 9.88 16.40
C THR A 13 4.18 8.91 15.57
N ASP A 14 3.43 9.40 14.58
CA ASP A 14 2.60 8.55 13.73
C ASP A 14 3.46 7.68 12.82
N LEU A 15 4.53 8.25 12.26
CA LEU A 15 5.52 7.53 11.46
C LEU A 15 6.18 6.42 12.28
N LEU A 16 6.68 6.74 13.48
CA LEU A 16 7.29 5.78 14.39
C LEU A 16 6.32 4.68 14.81
N THR A 17 5.06 5.04 15.10
CA THR A 17 4.04 4.07 15.50
C THR A 17 3.71 3.12 14.37
N LEU A 18 3.49 3.64 13.16
CA LEU A 18 3.16 2.83 11.98
C LEU A 18 4.33 1.92 11.60
N THR A 19 5.54 2.45 11.50
CA THR A 19 6.73 1.64 11.16
C THR A 19 7.00 0.56 12.20
N ALA A 20 6.85 0.85 13.49
CA ALA A 20 6.96 -0.15 14.56
C ALA A 20 5.86 -1.22 14.52
N GLN A 21 4.64 -0.86 14.11
CA GLN A 21 3.56 -1.82 13.89
C GLN A 21 3.88 -2.75 12.72
N LEU A 22 4.35 -2.19 11.60
CA LEU A 22 4.69 -2.94 10.39
C LEU A 22 5.88 -3.88 10.56
N CYS A 23 6.77 -3.62 11.51
CA CYS A 23 7.87 -4.53 11.82
C CYS A 23 7.44 -5.74 12.68
N ARG A 24 6.15 -5.83 13.07
CA ARG A 24 5.66 -6.98 13.85
C ARG A 24 5.17 -8.09 12.93
N SER A 25 5.65 -9.30 13.18
CA SER A 25 5.28 -10.50 12.42
C SER A 25 3.79 -10.88 12.49
N ASP A 26 2.99 -10.26 13.35
CA ASP A 26 1.54 -10.48 13.49
C ASP A 26 0.70 -9.39 12.80
N THR A 27 1.34 -8.34 12.26
CA THR A 27 0.66 -7.19 11.69
C THR A 27 0.69 -7.27 10.17
N HIS A 28 -0.38 -7.82 9.62
CA HIS A 28 -0.53 -8.02 8.18
C HIS A 28 -1.27 -6.88 7.48
N LEU A 29 -1.99 -6.04 8.24
CA LEU A 29 -2.72 -4.88 7.72
C LEU A 29 -2.69 -3.70 8.70
N SER A 30 -2.29 -2.54 8.19
CA SER A 30 -2.42 -1.25 8.90
C SER A 30 -3.22 -0.26 8.07
N THR A 31 -4.06 0.54 8.74
CA THR A 31 -4.91 1.54 8.11
C THR A 31 -4.70 2.92 8.73
N VAL A 32 -4.35 3.88 7.87
CA VAL A 32 -4.15 5.28 8.25
C VAL A 32 -5.38 6.09 7.88
N THR A 33 -6.23 6.36 8.87
CA THR A 33 -7.41 7.21 8.67
C THR A 33 -7.17 8.64 9.15
N GLY A 34 -7.86 9.60 8.54
CA GLY A 34 -7.79 10.99 8.97
C GLY A 34 -8.50 11.93 7.98
N PRO A 35 -8.87 13.16 8.42
CA PRO A 35 -9.54 14.13 7.58
C PRO A 35 -8.80 14.40 6.25
N GLY A 36 -9.49 14.92 5.24
CA GLY A 36 -8.86 15.37 4.01
C GLY A 36 -7.78 16.43 4.29
N GLY A 37 -6.66 16.41 3.56
CA GLY A 37 -5.61 17.43 3.68
C GLY A 37 -4.69 17.32 4.90
N VAL A 38 -4.87 16.33 5.79
CA VAL A 38 -4.01 16.17 6.99
C VAL A 38 -2.63 15.56 6.73
N GLY A 39 -2.28 15.34 5.46
CA GLY A 39 -0.98 14.83 5.04
C GLY A 39 -0.84 13.30 4.98
N LYS A 40 -1.92 12.54 4.83
CA LYS A 40 -1.88 11.06 4.75
C LYS A 40 -0.92 10.54 3.66
N SER A 41 -1.00 11.08 2.45
CA SER A 41 -0.08 10.72 1.35
C SER A 41 1.39 11.07 1.65
N ARG A 42 1.63 12.14 2.42
CA ARG A 42 3.00 12.45 2.89
C ARG A 42 3.48 11.46 3.95
N LEU A 43 2.58 11.02 4.83
CA LEU A 43 2.87 9.98 5.81
C LEU A 43 3.14 8.64 5.12
N ALA A 44 2.34 8.26 4.11
CA ALA A 44 2.56 7.07 3.30
C ALA A 44 3.95 7.09 2.62
N ALA A 45 4.32 8.22 2.01
CA ALA A 45 5.65 8.38 1.41
C ALA A 45 6.79 8.28 2.45
N ALA A 46 6.61 8.88 3.64
CA ALA A 46 7.63 8.78 4.70
C ALA A 46 7.76 7.36 5.27
N VAL A 47 6.64 6.63 5.41
CA VAL A 47 6.65 5.20 5.77
C VAL A 47 7.38 4.39 4.70
N ALA A 48 7.10 4.65 3.41
CA ALA A 48 7.78 3.98 2.31
C ALA A 48 9.30 4.18 2.38
N ASP A 49 9.74 5.42 2.58
CA ASP A 49 11.15 5.78 2.71
C ASP A 49 11.83 5.10 3.91
N GLU A 50 11.16 5.02 5.07
CA GLU A 50 11.69 4.36 6.26
C GLU A 50 11.76 2.85 6.09
N MET A 51 10.71 2.22 5.55
CA MET A 51 10.69 0.76 5.34
C MET A 51 11.70 0.33 4.26
N THR A 52 11.90 1.14 3.21
CA THR A 52 12.93 0.90 2.20
C THR A 52 14.34 0.91 2.80
N ARG A 53 14.59 1.72 3.85
CA ARG A 53 15.89 1.75 4.55
C ARG A 53 16.20 0.47 5.32
N LEU A 54 15.20 -0.36 5.64
CA LEU A 54 15.40 -1.60 6.38
C LEU A 54 16.08 -2.70 5.55
N ASN A 55 16.26 -2.52 4.23
CA ASN A 55 16.90 -3.43 3.26
C ASN A 55 16.31 -4.86 3.17
N SER A 56 15.54 -5.31 4.14
CA SER A 56 14.85 -6.60 4.16
C SER A 56 13.43 -6.53 3.61
N VAL A 57 12.85 -5.33 3.49
CA VAL A 57 11.47 -5.11 3.03
C VAL A 57 11.46 -4.47 1.65
N THR A 58 10.74 -5.08 0.73
CA THR A 58 10.49 -4.48 -0.60
C THR A 58 9.20 -3.67 -0.56
N VAL A 59 9.28 -2.37 -0.83
CA VAL A 59 8.12 -1.46 -0.74
C VAL A 59 7.61 -1.11 -2.12
N ALA A 60 6.30 -1.26 -2.35
CA ALA A 60 5.62 -0.76 -3.55
C ALA A 60 4.47 0.16 -3.15
N VAL A 61 4.47 1.38 -3.71
CA VAL A 61 3.40 2.36 -3.49
C VAL A 61 2.43 2.32 -4.67
N VAL A 62 1.14 2.24 -4.37
CA VAL A 62 0.04 2.19 -5.34
C VAL A 62 -0.79 3.46 -5.19
N ASP A 63 -0.79 4.31 -6.23
CA ASP A 63 -1.64 5.50 -6.26
C ASP A 63 -3.06 5.14 -6.73
N LEU A 64 -4.04 5.30 -5.83
CA LEU A 64 -5.46 5.06 -6.07
C LEU A 64 -6.29 6.35 -6.15
N HIS A 65 -5.68 7.54 -6.18
CA HIS A 65 -6.44 8.80 -6.26
C HIS A 65 -7.31 8.90 -7.52
N GLY A 66 -6.94 8.18 -8.59
CA GLY A 66 -7.71 8.09 -9.83
C GLY A 66 -8.71 6.92 -9.88
N ALA A 67 -8.72 6.04 -8.89
CA ALA A 67 -9.60 4.88 -8.85
C ALA A 67 -10.89 5.19 -8.08
N THR A 68 -12.02 4.90 -8.70
CA THR A 68 -13.35 5.06 -8.12
C THR A 68 -14.07 3.72 -7.92
N THR A 69 -13.67 2.69 -8.66
CA THR A 69 -14.18 1.31 -8.52
C THR A 69 -13.12 0.32 -8.04
N ALA A 70 -13.56 -0.86 -7.57
CA ALA A 70 -12.65 -1.94 -7.17
C ALA A 70 -11.80 -2.43 -8.34
N GLU A 71 -12.35 -2.48 -9.56
CA GLU A 71 -11.65 -2.91 -10.77
C GLU A 71 -10.56 -1.92 -11.18
N GLU A 72 -10.84 -0.62 -11.05
CA GLU A 72 -9.84 0.43 -11.28
C GLU A 72 -8.71 0.35 -10.26
N ALA A 73 -9.04 0.09 -8.99
CA ALA A 73 -8.05 -0.13 -7.95
C ALA A 73 -7.23 -1.40 -8.17
N LEU A 74 -7.87 -2.51 -8.57
CA LEU A 74 -7.19 -3.77 -8.89
C LEU A 74 -6.19 -3.60 -10.03
N ARG A 75 -6.57 -2.84 -11.07
CA ARG A 75 -5.68 -2.52 -12.18
C ARG A 75 -4.48 -1.68 -11.74
N ALA A 76 -4.70 -0.65 -10.92
CA ALA A 76 -3.61 0.15 -10.39
C ALA A 76 -2.64 -0.67 -9.51
N ILE A 77 -3.16 -1.64 -8.75
CA ILE A 77 -2.34 -2.59 -7.98
C ILE A 77 -1.54 -3.48 -8.93
N ALA A 78 -2.18 -4.06 -9.95
CA ALA A 78 -1.50 -4.89 -10.95
C ALA A 78 -0.36 -4.14 -11.66
N ASP A 79 -0.62 -2.92 -12.10
CA ASP A 79 0.37 -2.06 -12.77
C ASP A 79 1.56 -1.79 -11.83
N SER A 80 1.30 -1.49 -10.56
CA SER A 80 2.36 -1.28 -9.57
C SER A 80 3.18 -2.55 -9.29
N VAL A 81 2.55 -3.72 -9.24
CA VAL A 81 3.24 -5.02 -9.08
C VAL A 81 4.12 -5.29 -10.30
N VAL A 82 3.64 -5.03 -11.51
CA VAL A 82 4.44 -5.12 -12.75
C VAL A 82 5.65 -4.20 -12.70
N ASP A 83 5.44 -2.93 -12.36
CA ASP A 83 6.49 -1.91 -12.35
C ASP A 83 7.57 -2.18 -11.28
N ASN A 84 7.18 -2.66 -10.09
CA ASN A 84 8.11 -2.89 -8.98
C ASN A 84 8.82 -4.25 -9.03
N PHE A 85 8.18 -5.28 -9.62
CA PHE A 85 8.72 -6.64 -9.59
C PHE A 85 9.12 -7.18 -10.97
N GLY A 86 8.90 -6.42 -12.05
CA GLY A 86 9.35 -6.79 -13.40
C GLY A 86 8.64 -8.02 -13.98
N CYS A 87 7.39 -8.26 -13.56
CA CYS A 87 6.57 -9.39 -14.00
C CYS A 87 5.61 -8.99 -15.13
N LEU A 88 4.85 -9.96 -15.65
CA LEU A 88 3.74 -9.73 -16.56
C LEU A 88 2.44 -10.20 -15.90
N ILE A 89 1.42 -9.35 -15.95
CA ILE A 89 0.07 -9.59 -15.45
C ILE A 89 -0.91 -9.33 -16.58
N GLY A 90 -1.92 -10.18 -16.75
CA GLY A 90 -2.92 -10.00 -17.80
C GLY A 90 -3.82 -8.78 -17.59
N GLU A 91 -4.37 -8.21 -18.67
CA GLU A 91 -5.26 -7.03 -18.63
C GLU A 91 -6.54 -7.21 -17.78
N ARG A 92 -6.92 -8.47 -17.50
CA ARG A 92 -8.08 -8.83 -16.69
C ARG A 92 -7.69 -9.73 -15.52
N ALA A 93 -6.48 -9.52 -14.99
CA ALA A 93 -5.99 -10.26 -13.86
C ALA A 93 -6.92 -10.11 -12.66
N ASN A 94 -7.09 -11.22 -11.95
CA ASN A 94 -7.79 -11.23 -10.69
C ASN A 94 -6.79 -11.08 -9.53
N VAL A 95 -7.32 -11.01 -8.31
CA VAL A 95 -6.51 -10.86 -7.10
C VAL A 95 -5.47 -11.97 -6.95
N GLN A 96 -5.85 -13.21 -7.25
CA GLN A 96 -4.96 -14.36 -7.16
C GLN A 96 -3.75 -14.22 -8.10
N GLU A 97 -3.97 -13.87 -9.37
CA GLU A 97 -2.88 -13.72 -10.34
C GLU A 97 -1.90 -12.62 -9.91
N ILE A 98 -2.41 -11.50 -9.39
CA ILE A 98 -1.57 -10.41 -8.87
C ILE A 98 -0.77 -10.88 -7.66
N ALA A 99 -1.41 -11.57 -6.72
CA ALA A 99 -0.72 -12.10 -5.55
C ALA A 99 0.39 -13.09 -5.94
N GLU A 100 0.15 -13.99 -6.89
CA GLU A 100 1.16 -14.93 -7.39
C GLU A 100 2.39 -14.25 -8.05
N LYS A 101 2.29 -12.97 -8.41
CA LYS A 101 3.43 -12.20 -8.96
C LYS A 101 4.21 -11.41 -7.91
N VAL A 102 3.65 -11.21 -6.72
CA VAL A 102 4.38 -10.62 -5.62
C VAL A 102 5.42 -11.64 -5.14
N PRO A 103 6.72 -11.27 -5.05
CA PRO A 103 7.78 -12.21 -4.72
C PRO A 103 7.70 -12.68 -3.26
N ASP A 104 8.34 -13.82 -3.00
CA ASP A 104 8.56 -14.29 -1.62
C ASP A 104 9.42 -13.29 -0.82
N GLY A 105 9.12 -13.15 0.46
CA GLY A 105 9.84 -12.28 1.40
C GLY A 105 8.94 -11.21 2.03
N ASP A 106 9.57 -10.24 2.70
CA ASP A 106 8.84 -9.13 3.33
C ASP A 106 8.51 -8.10 2.25
N VAL A 107 7.27 -8.10 1.77
CA VAL A 107 6.77 -7.12 0.79
C VAL A 107 5.74 -6.23 1.45
N LEU A 108 5.92 -4.92 1.29
CA LEU A 108 4.99 -3.92 1.75
C LEU A 108 4.31 -3.22 0.58
N LEU A 109 3.02 -3.51 0.36
CA LEU A 109 2.18 -2.75 -0.55
C LEU A 109 1.53 -1.58 0.20
N ILE A 110 1.76 -0.34 -0.24
CA ILE A 110 1.13 0.86 0.30
C ILE A 110 0.10 1.35 -0.71
N LEU A 111 -1.18 1.11 -0.45
CA LEU A 111 -2.24 1.74 -1.22
C LEU A 111 -2.35 3.20 -0.76
N ASP A 112 -2.47 4.20 -1.63
CA ASP A 112 -2.67 5.62 -1.26
C ASP A 112 -3.89 6.17 -2.00
N GLY A 113 -4.72 6.97 -1.34
CA GLY A 113 -5.95 7.51 -1.96
C GLY A 113 -7.16 6.56 -1.98
N CYS A 114 -7.21 5.55 -1.11
CA CYS A 114 -8.33 4.58 -1.02
C CYS A 114 -9.71 5.21 -0.79
N GLU A 115 -9.79 6.44 -0.27
CA GLU A 115 -11.05 7.10 0.08
C GLU A 115 -12.02 7.32 -1.10
N GLN A 116 -11.50 7.34 -2.34
CA GLN A 116 -12.31 7.54 -3.54
C GLN A 116 -12.96 6.24 -4.04
N VAL A 117 -12.47 5.07 -3.59
CA VAL A 117 -12.98 3.78 -4.03
C VAL A 117 -14.24 3.44 -3.24
N THR A 118 -15.40 3.47 -3.90
CA THR A 118 -16.70 3.39 -3.21
C THR A 118 -17.16 1.97 -2.94
N GLU A 119 -16.60 0.97 -3.63
CA GLU A 119 -17.09 -0.42 -3.59
C GLU A 119 -15.95 -1.42 -3.43
N ASN A 120 -16.20 -2.48 -2.64
CA ASN A 120 -15.46 -3.75 -2.57
C ASN A 120 -13.93 -3.74 -2.37
N LEU A 121 -13.29 -2.57 -2.21
CA LEU A 121 -11.85 -2.45 -1.91
C LEU A 121 -11.47 -3.26 -0.67
N ALA A 122 -12.30 -3.24 0.37
CA ALA A 122 -12.09 -3.99 1.59
C ALA A 122 -12.00 -5.51 1.36
N LEU A 123 -12.91 -6.05 0.54
CA LEU A 123 -12.91 -7.48 0.23
C LEU A 123 -11.69 -7.85 -0.63
N MET A 124 -11.36 -7.01 -1.59
CA MET A 124 -10.17 -7.19 -2.44
C MET A 124 -8.86 -7.18 -1.63
N VAL A 125 -8.69 -6.23 -0.70
CA VAL A 125 -7.52 -6.17 0.19
C VAL A 125 -7.44 -7.39 1.08
N ARG A 126 -8.58 -7.85 1.62
CA ARG A 126 -8.63 -9.09 2.42
C ARG A 126 -8.27 -10.33 1.59
N GLU A 127 -8.68 -10.37 0.33
CA GLU A 127 -8.31 -11.45 -0.57
C GLU A 127 -6.80 -11.41 -0.85
N LEU A 128 -6.22 -10.26 -1.19
CA LEU A 128 -4.76 -10.10 -1.36
C LEU A 128 -3.98 -10.59 -0.12
N LEU A 129 -4.46 -10.23 1.08
CA LEU A 129 -3.88 -10.65 2.37
C LEU A 129 -4.02 -12.15 2.65
N SER A 130 -5.01 -12.81 2.05
CA SER A 130 -5.16 -14.25 2.20
C SER A 130 -4.12 -15.04 1.40
N TRP A 131 -3.48 -14.38 0.42
CA TRP A 131 -2.42 -14.94 -0.40
C TRP A 131 -1.03 -14.55 0.12
N HIS A 132 -0.85 -13.34 0.66
CA HIS A 132 0.42 -12.83 1.17
C HIS A 132 0.30 -12.10 2.50
N ASN A 133 1.34 -12.20 3.32
CA ASN A 133 1.28 -11.82 4.72
C ASN A 133 1.30 -10.30 4.99
N GLU A 134 1.52 -9.36 4.07
CA GLU A 134 1.58 -7.92 4.47
C GLU A 134 1.04 -6.95 3.39
N VAL A 135 0.00 -6.17 3.71
CA VAL A 135 -0.59 -5.09 2.87
C VAL A 135 -0.99 -3.90 3.74
N ILE A 136 -0.58 -2.67 3.40
CA ILE A 136 -1.13 -1.43 3.98
C ILE A 136 -2.24 -0.90 3.11
N SER A 137 -3.41 -0.64 3.70
CA SER A 137 -4.51 0.08 3.05
C SER A 137 -4.95 1.25 3.93
N PRO A 138 -4.88 2.51 3.47
CA PRO A 138 -5.24 3.70 4.22
C PRO A 138 -6.74 3.90 4.36
N THR A 139 -7.60 3.09 3.73
CA THR A 139 -9.05 3.12 4.05
C THR A 139 -9.73 1.79 3.69
N LEU A 140 -10.26 1.09 4.70
CA LEU A 140 -11.38 0.17 4.53
C LEU A 140 -12.65 0.84 5.07
N LYS A 141 -13.62 1.14 4.20
CA LYS A 141 -15.01 1.25 4.65
C LYS A 141 -15.64 -0.15 4.53
N ALA A 142 -16.21 -0.60 5.65
CA ALA A 142 -17.05 -1.79 5.72
C ALA A 142 -18.38 -1.57 4.99
#